data_AF-A0A933NIK0-F1
#
_entry.id   AF-A0A933NIK0-F1
#
_cell.length_a   1.000
_cell.length_b   1.000
_cell.length_c   1.000
_cell.angle_alpha   90.00
_cell.angle_beta   90.00
_cell.angle_gamma   90.00
#
_symmetry.space_group_name_H-M   'P 1'
#
loop_
_entity.id
_entity.type
_entity.pdbx_description
1 polymer ?
#
loop_
_entity_poly.entity_id
_entity_poly.type
_entity_poly.pdbx_seq_one_letter_code
_entity_poly.pdbx_strand_id
1 'polypeptide(L)'
;IVSFQSNHEGTLVDLIQRYGCGDPADPEKVRGLIINPGAFTHYSYAIRDAIEVAFAPAIEVHISNVLRREEFRHRSVIAPVCRGQIVGLGATGYVLAVHAFALELGLM
;
A
#
# COMPACT_ATOMS: atom_id res chain seq x y z
N ILE A 1 8.60 10.08 6.68
CA ILE A 1 7.30 9.56 6.16
C ILE A 1 6.65 10.67 5.39
N VAL A 2 6.13 10.39 4.20
CA VAL A 2 5.32 11.31 3.40
C VAL A 2 3.94 10.67 3.21
N SER A 3 2.87 11.46 3.26
CA SER A 3 1.49 10.97 3.20
C SER A 3 0.72 11.70 2.11
N PHE A 4 -0.10 10.95 1.36
CA PHE A 4 -0.93 11.47 0.27
C PHE A 4 -2.29 10.78 0.27
N GLN A 5 -3.29 11.46 -0.29
CA GLN A 5 -4.62 10.92 -0.53
C GLN A 5 -5.13 11.47 -1.87
N SER A 6 -5.83 10.62 -2.63
CA SER A 6 -6.59 11.03 -3.79
C SER A 6 -7.77 10.09 -4.01
N ASN A 7 -8.85 10.64 -4.59
CA ASN A 7 -10.00 9.86 -5.06
C ASN A 7 -9.83 9.44 -6.53
N HIS A 8 -8.77 9.89 -7.19
CA HIS A 8 -8.49 9.58 -8.58
C HIS A 8 -7.45 8.46 -8.67
N GLU A 9 -7.84 7.35 -9.32
CA GLU A 9 -6.98 6.18 -9.53
C GLU A 9 -5.63 6.56 -10.17
N GLY A 10 -5.67 7.34 -11.25
CA GLY A 10 -4.46 7.79 -11.95
C GLY A 10 -3.49 8.56 -11.05
N THR A 11 -3.99 9.43 -10.16
CA THR A 11 -3.13 10.16 -9.22
C THR A 11 -2.42 9.21 -8.25
N LEU A 12 -3.08 8.14 -7.81
CA LEU A 12 -2.44 7.15 -6.94
C LEU A 12 -1.36 6.37 -7.71
N VAL A 13 -1.62 6.01 -8.96
CA VAL A 13 -0.63 5.39 -9.87
C VAL A 13 0.58 6.30 -10.05
N ASP A 14 0.37 7.59 -10.35
CA ASP A 14 1.43 8.57 -10.54
C ASP A 14 2.29 8.71 -9.28
N LEU A 15 1.68 8.72 -8.10
CA LEU A 15 2.39 8.78 -6.82
C LEU A 15 3.22 7.52 -6.57
N ILE A 16 2.68 6.34 -6.85
CA ILE A 16 3.42 5.07 -6.73
C ILE A 16 4.62 5.07 -7.67
N GLN A 17 4.46 5.49 -8.93
CA GLN A 17 5.55 5.57 -9.88
C GLN A 17 6.61 6.60 -9.47
N ARG A 18 6.18 7.78 -9.02
CA ARG A 18 7.08 8.86 -8.60
C ARG A 18 7.98 8.45 -7.43
N TYR A 19 7.39 7.83 -6.41
CA TYR A 19 8.09 7.54 -5.15
C TYR A 19 8.63 6.12 -5.06
N GLY A 20 7.95 5.14 -5.67
CA GLY A 20 8.26 3.72 -5.57
C GLY A 20 9.10 3.15 -6.71
N CYS A 21 9.19 3.83 -7.86
CA CYS A 21 9.99 3.39 -9.01
C CYS A 21 11.26 4.24 -9.17
N GLY A 22 12.32 3.63 -9.70
CA GLY A 22 13.62 4.28 -9.90
C GLY A 22 14.70 3.75 -8.96
N ASP A 23 15.85 4.44 -8.92
CA ASP A 23 17.00 4.05 -8.12
C ASP A 23 16.71 4.21 -6.62
N PRO A 24 16.78 3.14 -5.80
CA PRO A 24 16.63 3.26 -4.35
C PRO A 24 17.68 4.17 -3.67
N ALA A 25 18.78 4.53 -4.34
CA ALA A 25 19.75 5.50 -3.83
C ALA A 25 19.29 6.97 -3.98
N ASP A 26 18.28 7.24 -4.81
CA ASP A 26 17.70 8.57 -4.98
C ASP A 26 16.91 8.97 -3.70
N PRO A 27 17.23 10.11 -3.07
CA PRO A 27 16.59 10.56 -1.84
C PRO A 27 15.10 10.88 -2.00
N GLU A 28 14.59 11.07 -3.22
CA GLU A 28 13.15 11.20 -3.46
C GLU A 28 12.41 9.87 -3.36
N LYS A 29 13.10 8.72 -3.42
CA LYS A 29 12.46 7.41 -3.42
C LYS A 29 12.18 6.90 -2.01
N VAL A 30 11.02 6.26 -1.86
CA VAL A 30 10.64 5.67 -0.58
C VAL A 30 11.19 4.24 -0.45
N ARG A 31 11.52 3.85 0.78
CA ARG A 31 11.98 2.50 1.11
C ARG A 31 10.83 1.50 1.30
N GLY A 32 9.59 1.97 1.34
CA GLY A 32 8.40 1.16 1.52
C GLY A 32 7.13 1.98 1.32
N LEU A 33 6.06 1.31 0.92
CA LEU A 33 4.74 1.86 0.65
C LEU A 33 3.73 1.28 1.64
N ILE A 34 2.94 2.14 2.28
CA ILE A 34 1.79 1.72 3.08
C ILE A 34 0.55 2.24 2.38
N ILE A 35 -0.30 1.36 1.88
CA ILE A 35 -1.42 1.74 1.03
C ILE A 35 -2.75 1.25 1.60
N ASN A 36 -3.74 2.14 1.64
CA ASN A 36 -5.15 1.78 1.79
C ASN A 36 -5.90 2.29 0.55
N PRO A 37 -6.11 1.43 -0.46
CA PRO A 37 -6.76 1.84 -1.71
C PRO A 37 -8.28 2.03 -1.58
N GLY A 38 -8.86 1.80 -0.39
CA GLY A 38 -10.30 1.83 -0.20
C GLY A 38 -11.00 0.85 -1.14
N ALA A 39 -11.99 1.32 -1.89
CA ALA A 39 -12.73 0.48 -2.84
C ALA A 39 -11.88 0.02 -4.03
N PHE A 40 -10.83 0.77 -4.43
CA PHE A 40 -9.94 0.40 -5.53
C PHE A 40 -9.27 -0.96 -5.31
N THR A 41 -9.11 -1.36 -4.05
CA THR A 41 -8.66 -2.69 -3.62
C THR A 41 -9.34 -3.82 -4.38
N HIS A 42 -10.61 -3.66 -4.71
CA HIS A 42 -11.44 -4.75 -5.22
C HIS A 42 -11.51 -4.81 -6.75
N TYR A 43 -10.93 -3.84 -7.46
CA TYR A 43 -11.06 -3.77 -8.93
C TYR A 43 -9.94 -3.05 -9.68
N SER A 44 -9.08 -2.28 -9.00
CA SER A 44 -8.04 -1.48 -9.65
C SER A 44 -6.82 -2.34 -9.98
N TYR A 45 -6.84 -2.96 -11.15
CA TYR A 45 -5.64 -3.58 -11.72
C TYR A 45 -4.56 -2.54 -12.08
N ALA A 46 -4.95 -1.29 -12.34
CA ALA A 46 -3.98 -0.21 -12.59
C ALA A 46 -3.09 0.08 -11.36
N ILE A 47 -3.68 0.19 -10.16
CA ILE A 47 -2.90 0.37 -8.93
C ILE A 47 -2.11 -0.90 -8.58
N ARG A 48 -2.68 -2.09 -8.79
CA ARG A 48 -1.98 -3.36 -8.64
C ARG A 48 -0.69 -3.36 -9.48
N ASP A 49 -0.81 -3.11 -10.77
CA ASP A 49 0.31 -3.20 -11.70
C ASP A 49 1.36 -2.12 -11.41
N ALA A 50 0.93 -0.92 -10.96
CA ALA A 50 1.83 0.12 -10.50
C ALA A 50 2.66 -0.31 -9.28
N ILE A 51 2.07 -1.06 -8.34
CA ILE A 51 2.78 -1.62 -7.19
C ILE A 51 3.70 -2.76 -7.62
N GLU A 52 3.26 -3.62 -8.55
CA GLU A 52 4.04 -4.77 -9.04
C GLU A 52 5.37 -4.35 -9.68
N VAL A 53 5.40 -3.21 -10.38
CA VAL A 53 6.62 -2.67 -11.00
C VAL A 53 7.42 -1.76 -10.08
N ALA A 54 6.90 -1.39 -8.91
CA ALA A 54 7.62 -0.56 -7.96
C ALA A 54 8.74 -1.35 -7.27
N PHE A 55 9.91 -0.74 -7.11
CA PHE A 55 11.01 -1.32 -6.33
C PHE A 55 10.71 -1.27 -4.83
N ALA A 56 9.95 -0.26 -4.39
CA ALA A 56 9.56 -0.11 -3.00
C ALA A 56 8.52 -1.18 -2.60
N PRO A 57 8.78 -2.01 -1.57
CA PRO A 57 7.81 -3.00 -1.11
C PRO A 57 6.56 -2.33 -0.54
N ALA A 58 5.38 -2.94 -0.75
CA ALA A 58 4.11 -2.41 -0.28
C ALA A 58 3.46 -3.27 0.82
N ILE A 59 2.82 -2.64 1.79
CA ILE A 59 1.89 -3.27 2.74
C ILE A 59 0.51 -2.65 2.54
N GLU A 60 -0.50 -3.49 2.26
CA GLU A 60 -1.89 -3.05 2.14
C GLU A 60 -2.55 -2.99 3.52
N VAL A 61 -3.31 -1.93 3.80
CA VAL A 61 -3.97 -1.69 5.09
C VAL A 61 -5.45 -1.38 4.90
N HIS A 62 -6.29 -1.99 5.73
CA HIS A 62 -7.71 -1.65 5.86
C HIS A 62 -8.09 -1.38 7.31
N ILE A 63 -8.69 -0.21 7.54
CA ILE A 63 -9.20 0.19 8.87
C ILE A 63 -10.27 -0.80 9.35
N SER A 64 -11.25 -1.10 8.51
CA SER A 64 -12.32 -2.06 8.79
C SER A 64 -11.91 -3.50 8.46
N ASN A 65 -12.53 -4.48 9.10
CA ASN A 65 -12.36 -5.88 8.70
C ASN A 65 -13.16 -6.15 7.42
N VAL A 66 -12.52 -6.05 6.25
CA VAL A 66 -13.16 -6.23 4.94
C VAL A 66 -13.73 -7.63 4.72
N LEU A 67 -13.22 -8.65 5.43
CA LEU A 67 -13.71 -10.03 5.36
C LEU A 67 -15.04 -10.23 6.11
N ARG A 68 -15.44 -9.29 6.97
CA ARG A 68 -16.76 -9.30 7.65
C ARG A 68 -17.81 -8.46 6.94
N ARG A 69 -17.47 -7.93 5.76
CA ARG A 69 -18.30 -7.01 4.98
C ARG A 69 -18.94 -7.73 3.79
N GLU A 70 -19.48 -6.98 2.85
CA GLU A 70 -20.05 -7.49 1.60
C GLU A 70 -19.03 -8.35 0.82
N GLU A 71 -19.49 -9.41 0.15
CA GLU A 71 -18.64 -10.40 -0.53
C GLU A 71 -17.66 -9.77 -1.54
N PHE A 72 -18.09 -8.74 -2.27
CA PHE A 72 -17.23 -8.04 -3.22
C PHE A 72 -16.01 -7.37 -2.58
N ARG A 73 -15.98 -7.23 -1.24
CA ARG A 73 -14.85 -6.66 -0.49
C ARG A 73 -13.85 -7.70 0.00
N HIS A 74 -14.20 -8.99 -0.10
CA HIS A 74 -13.36 -10.06 0.45
C HIS A 74 -12.12 -10.28 -0.39
N ARG A 75 -12.17 -9.93 -1.69
CA ARG A 75 -11.05 -10.06 -2.61
C ARG A 75 -10.34 -8.72 -2.78
N SER A 76 -9.03 -8.72 -2.55
CA SER A 76 -8.12 -7.67 -3.01
C SER A 76 -7.43 -8.14 -4.29
N VAL A 77 -7.44 -7.29 -5.32
CA VAL A 77 -6.59 -7.49 -6.51
C VAL A 77 -5.17 -6.96 -6.26
N ILE A 78 -4.97 -6.15 -5.22
CA ILE A 78 -3.71 -5.48 -4.88
C ILE A 78 -2.86 -6.34 -3.91
N ALA A 79 -3.48 -6.98 -2.93
CA ALA A 79 -2.78 -7.77 -1.91
C ALA A 79 -1.79 -8.81 -2.47
N PRO A 80 -2.07 -9.50 -3.60
CA PRO A 80 -1.12 -10.45 -4.19
C PRO A 80 0.24 -9.87 -4.61
N VAL A 81 0.33 -8.55 -4.84
CA VAL A 81 1.60 -7.88 -5.20
C VAL A 81 2.17 -7.06 -4.03
N CYS A 82 1.52 -7.08 -2.86
CA CYS A 82 2.05 -6.53 -1.62
C CYS A 82 2.82 -7.60 -0.82
N ARG A 83 3.69 -7.17 0.10
CA ARG A 83 4.33 -8.05 1.08
C ARG A 83 3.34 -8.68 2.05
N GLY A 84 2.24 -8.00 2.31
CA GLY A 84 1.20 -8.46 3.20
C GLY A 84 0.03 -7.49 3.26
N GLN A 85 -1.01 -7.91 3.97
CA GLN A 85 -2.23 -7.15 4.17
C GLN A 85 -2.59 -7.14 5.66
N ILE A 86 -2.92 -5.96 6.19
CA ILE A 86 -3.37 -5.77 7.58
C ILE A 86 -4.80 -5.25 7.55
N VAL A 87 -5.74 -6.02 8.09
CA VAL A 87 -7.18 -5.70 8.02
C VAL A 87 -7.84 -5.70 9.39
N GLY A 88 -8.74 -4.73 9.62
CA GLY A 88 -9.65 -4.76 10.77
C GLY A 88 -9.06 -4.30 12.11
N LEU A 89 -7.86 -3.73 12.12
CA LEU A 89 -7.21 -3.21 13.32
C LEU A 89 -7.32 -1.69 13.46
N GLY A 90 -8.26 -1.06 12.74
CA GLY A 90 -8.43 0.39 12.78
C GLY A 90 -7.17 1.14 12.33
N ALA A 91 -6.91 2.29 12.96
CA ALA A 91 -5.70 3.08 12.69
C ALA A 91 -4.40 2.36 13.11
N THR A 92 -4.47 1.43 14.06
CA THR A 92 -3.31 0.62 14.50
C THR A 92 -2.70 -0.17 13.35
N GLY A 93 -3.48 -0.53 12.33
CA GLY A 93 -2.94 -1.20 11.13
C GLY A 93 -1.84 -0.40 10.42
N TYR A 94 -1.96 0.94 10.37
CA TYR A 94 -0.90 1.79 9.80
C TYR A 94 0.35 1.79 10.69
N VAL A 95 0.19 1.83 12.01
CA VAL A 95 1.31 1.80 12.97
C VAL A 95 2.08 0.48 12.82
N LEU A 96 1.37 -0.64 12.70
CA LEU A 96 1.99 -1.95 12.48
C LEU A 96 2.74 -2.03 11.15
N ALA A 97 2.18 -1.45 10.08
CA ALA A 97 2.87 -1.39 8.79
C ALA A 97 4.16 -0.52 8.84
N VAL A 98 4.13 0.61 9.56
CA VAL A 98 5.34 1.42 9.80
C VAL A 98 6.37 0.64 10.60
N HIS A 99 5.95 -0.02 11.69
CA HIS A 99 6.83 -0.85 12.51
C HIS A 99 7.48 -1.99 11.71
N ALA A 100 6.72 -2.66 10.84
CA ALA A 100 7.26 -3.72 9.99
C ALA A 100 8.41 -3.20 9.11
N PHE A 101 8.24 -2.05 8.44
CA PHE A 101 9.31 -1.46 7.65
C PHE A 101 10.48 -0.94 8.50
N ALA A 102 10.20 -0.35 9.66
CA ALA A 102 11.26 0.15 10.54
C ALA A 102 12.16 -0.98 11.04
N LEU A 103 11.58 -2.14 11.39
CA LEU A 103 12.33 -3.36 11.73
C LEU A 103 13.17 -3.87 10.56
N GLU A 104 12.58 -3.98 9.35
CA GLU A 104 13.32 -4.44 8.16
C GLU A 104 14.51 -3.53 7.80
N LEU A 105 14.38 -2.22 8.04
CA LEU A 105 15.41 -1.22 7.76
C LEU A 105 16.45 -1.08 8.88
N GLY A 106 16.32 -1.81 9.99
CA GLY A 106 17.22 -1.70 11.15
C GLY A 106 17.14 -0.35 11.86
N LEU A 107 15.96 0.29 11.83
CA LEU A 107 15.70 1.58 12.48
C LEU A 107 15.10 1.44 13.89
N MET A 108 14.91 0.20 14.36
CA MET A 108 14.39 -0.17 15.67
C MET A 108 15.27 -1.22 16.33
#